data_AF-A0A1B6DLB1-F1
#
_entry.id   AF-A0A1B6DLB1-F1
#
_cell.length_a   1.000
_cell.length_b   1.000
_cell.length_c   1.000
_cell.angle_alpha   90.00
_cell.angle_beta   90.00
_cell.angle_gamma   90.00
#
_symmetry.space_group_name_H-M   'P 1'
#
loop_
_entity.id
_entity.type
_entity.pdbx_description
1 polymer ?
#
loop_
_entity_poly.entity_id
_entity_poly.type
_entity_poly.pdbx_seq_one_letter_code
_entity_poly.pdbx_strand_id
1 'polypeptide(L)'
;MMRAASVSREIKVFFANIQGICAFFSTSPQRTAVLDDIVKNRLPRAVVTRWNFQSRSVMTIFEHREAIVECMKSLINDTAIHNESTICQASGHLKILTDKHFMYWLSFFSKVMPFIDIMFGQLQKTHTDPTVTQQIILGFEKNMLKIRSEIENDKSESMQSVPSKRRKINSDELKRQSIEVCDVITVQIQERFKFTGHLSAACLFMPENFPNYEIAFPDTTLNFFVTITTVSTKEKLRLNFKI
;
A
#
# COMPACT_ATOMS: atom_id res chain seq x y z
N MET A 1 -7.20 -5.46 -1.09
CA MET A 1 -6.15 -6.09 -1.90
C MET A 1 -6.52 -7.48 -2.39
N MET A 2 -7.36 -8.29 -1.72
CA MET A 2 -7.80 -9.56 -2.32
C MET A 2 -8.46 -9.38 -3.70
N ARG A 3 -9.20 -8.26 -3.88
CA ARG A 3 -9.76 -7.84 -5.18
C ARG A 3 -8.75 -7.16 -6.12
N ALA A 4 -7.93 -6.22 -5.66
CA ALA A 4 -6.86 -5.60 -6.47
C ALA A 4 -5.77 -6.60 -6.92
N ALA A 5 -5.38 -7.54 -6.07
CA ALA A 5 -4.55 -8.68 -6.42
C ALA A 5 -5.33 -9.72 -7.24
N SER A 6 -6.67 -9.79 -7.18
CA SER A 6 -7.42 -10.63 -8.11
C SER A 6 -7.48 -10.09 -9.53
N VAL A 7 -7.14 -8.81 -9.74
CA VAL A 7 -7.07 -8.17 -11.07
C VAL A 7 -5.99 -8.82 -11.93
N SER A 8 -4.81 -9.09 -11.35
CA SER A 8 -3.70 -9.70 -12.08
C SER A 8 -3.05 -10.82 -11.29
N ARG A 9 -2.88 -11.98 -11.95
CA ARG A 9 -2.10 -13.12 -11.43
C ARG A 9 -0.69 -12.67 -11.04
N GLU A 10 -0.14 -11.68 -11.73
CA GLU A 10 1.20 -11.15 -11.50
C GLU A 10 1.34 -10.50 -10.13
N ILE A 11 0.34 -9.71 -9.71
CA ILE A 11 0.32 -9.06 -8.39
C ILE A 11 0.23 -10.12 -7.28
N LYS A 12 -0.57 -11.18 -7.48
CA LYS A 12 -0.61 -12.31 -6.53
C LYS A 12 0.75 -12.97 -6.40
N VAL A 13 1.44 -13.20 -7.51
CA VAL A 13 2.78 -13.79 -7.51
C VAL A 13 3.77 -12.85 -6.81
N PHE A 14 3.71 -11.54 -7.07
CA PHE A 14 4.53 -10.55 -6.38
C PHE A 14 4.37 -10.60 -4.86
N PHE A 15 3.13 -10.53 -4.34
CA PHE A 15 2.91 -10.59 -2.88
C PHE A 15 3.23 -11.96 -2.29
N ALA A 16 3.03 -13.06 -3.03
CA ALA A 16 3.46 -14.38 -2.59
C ALA A 16 5.00 -14.45 -2.47
N ASN A 17 5.73 -13.85 -3.41
CA ASN A 17 7.19 -13.76 -3.36
C ASN A 17 7.67 -12.93 -2.16
N ILE A 18 7.05 -11.78 -1.90
CA ILE A 18 7.35 -10.95 -0.70
C ILE A 18 7.18 -11.77 0.58
N GLN A 19 6.05 -12.46 0.72
CA GLN A 19 5.78 -13.29 1.90
C GLN A 19 6.74 -14.48 2.00
N GLY A 20 7.11 -15.09 0.87
CA GLY A 20 8.10 -16.16 0.81
C GLY A 20 9.47 -15.71 1.34
N ILE A 21 9.93 -14.51 0.94
CA ILE A 21 11.18 -13.93 1.42
C ILE A 21 11.12 -13.67 2.93
N CYS A 22 10.04 -13.06 3.43
CA CYS A 22 9.86 -12.83 4.87
C CYS A 22 9.80 -14.15 5.67
N ALA A 23 9.11 -15.16 5.15
CA ALA A 23 8.99 -16.48 5.78
C ALA A 23 10.35 -17.21 5.81
N PHE A 24 11.14 -17.09 4.75
CA PHE A 24 12.47 -17.68 4.65
C PHE A 24 13.34 -17.25 5.85
N PHE A 25 13.47 -15.96 6.13
CA PHE A 25 14.29 -15.53 7.27
C PHE A 25 13.66 -15.88 8.61
N SER A 26 12.36 -15.65 8.79
CA SER A 26 11.69 -15.81 10.10
C SER A 26 11.55 -17.25 10.59
N THR A 27 11.83 -18.25 9.76
CA THR A 27 11.69 -19.68 10.11
C THR A 27 13.01 -20.38 10.43
N SER A 28 14.15 -19.69 10.44
CA SER A 28 15.42 -20.26 10.93
C SER A 28 16.26 -19.23 11.69
N PRO A 29 16.73 -19.55 12.91
CA PRO A 29 17.68 -18.73 13.64
C PRO A 29 18.98 -18.48 12.87
N GLN A 30 19.50 -19.47 12.13
CA GLN A 30 20.72 -19.33 11.34
C GLN A 30 20.54 -18.30 10.22
N ARG A 31 19.43 -18.39 9.47
CA ARG A 31 19.11 -17.41 8.42
C ARG A 31 18.86 -16.02 9.00
N THR A 32 18.21 -15.96 10.16
CA THR A 32 18.00 -14.70 10.88
C THR A 32 19.34 -14.09 11.29
N ALA A 33 20.29 -14.86 11.83
CA ALA A 33 21.61 -14.35 12.20
C ALA A 33 22.36 -13.71 11.01
N VAL A 34 22.31 -14.32 9.82
CA VAL A 34 22.90 -13.74 8.60
C VAL A 34 22.20 -12.45 8.20
N LEU A 35 20.87 -12.40 8.29
CA LEU A 35 20.10 -11.16 8.06
C LEU A 35 20.53 -10.06 9.04
N ASP A 36 20.75 -10.41 10.29
CA ASP A 36 21.04 -9.48 11.37
C ASP A 36 22.43 -8.87 11.24
N ASP A 37 23.39 -9.67 10.80
CA ASP A 37 24.77 -9.27 10.55
C ASP A 37 24.85 -8.27 9.37
N ILE A 38 24.20 -8.60 8.25
CA ILE A 38 24.32 -7.85 7.00
C ILE A 38 23.34 -6.68 6.93
N VAL A 39 22.06 -6.91 7.20
CA VAL A 39 20.99 -5.90 7.02
C VAL A 39 20.87 -5.01 8.25
N LYS A 40 21.19 -5.52 9.44
CA LYS A 40 21.02 -4.85 10.75
C LYS A 40 19.60 -4.37 11.07
N ASN A 41 18.64 -4.69 10.20
CA ASN A 41 17.20 -4.46 10.35
C ASN A 41 16.45 -5.78 10.10
N ARG A 42 15.38 -6.01 10.86
CA ARG A 42 14.58 -7.24 10.74
C ARG A 42 13.49 -7.09 9.69
N LEU A 43 13.36 -8.10 8.85
CA LEU A 43 12.16 -8.26 8.02
C LEU A 43 10.94 -8.53 8.92
N PRO A 44 9.79 -7.92 8.63
CA PRO A 44 8.55 -8.26 9.32
C PRO A 44 8.25 -9.75 9.19
N ARG A 45 7.64 -10.33 10.24
CA ARG A 45 7.13 -11.71 10.16
C ARG A 45 6.10 -11.80 9.04
N ALA A 46 6.19 -12.86 8.24
CA ALA A 46 5.21 -13.15 7.21
C ALA A 46 3.83 -13.40 7.86
N VAL A 47 2.90 -12.47 7.66
CA VAL A 47 1.52 -12.56 8.14
C VAL A 47 0.60 -12.23 6.98
N VAL A 48 -0.26 -13.19 6.63
CA VAL A 48 -1.15 -13.13 5.46
C VAL A 48 -2.27 -12.11 5.63
N THR A 49 -2.66 -11.79 6.87
CA THR A 49 -3.99 -11.24 7.19
C THR A 49 -4.10 -9.72 7.33
N ARG A 50 -3.03 -8.92 7.41
CA ARG A 50 -3.17 -7.46 7.60
C ARG A 50 -2.31 -6.63 6.63
N TRP A 51 -2.92 -5.63 6.00
CA TRP A 51 -2.27 -4.72 5.05
C TRP A 51 -1.04 -4.05 5.64
N ASN A 52 -1.09 -3.65 6.92
CA ASN A 52 0.06 -3.06 7.63
C ASN A 52 1.29 -4.00 7.62
N PHE A 53 1.11 -5.34 7.61
CA PHE A 53 2.22 -6.28 7.50
C PHE A 53 2.75 -6.38 6.06
N GLN A 54 1.87 -6.30 5.06
CA GLN A 54 2.27 -6.29 3.66
C GLN A 54 3.00 -5.00 3.28
N SER A 55 2.51 -3.84 3.73
CA SER A 55 3.17 -2.54 3.52
C SER A 55 4.58 -2.54 4.10
N ARG A 56 4.72 -2.87 5.38
CA ARG A 56 6.03 -2.96 6.03
C ARG A 56 6.97 -3.91 5.29
N SER A 57 6.48 -5.08 4.86
CA SER A 57 7.31 -6.05 4.14
C SER A 57 7.81 -5.50 2.80
N VAL A 58 6.92 -4.85 2.03
CA VAL A 58 7.28 -4.21 0.76
C VAL A 58 8.30 -3.10 0.99
N MET A 59 8.07 -2.21 1.96
CA MET A 59 8.96 -1.09 2.26
C MET A 59 10.34 -1.58 2.71
N THR A 60 10.41 -2.51 3.67
CA THR A 60 11.69 -3.05 4.16
C THR A 60 12.47 -3.78 3.06
N ILE A 61 11.80 -4.56 2.20
CA ILE A 61 12.47 -5.24 1.08
C ILE A 61 12.92 -4.24 0.03
N PHE A 62 12.16 -3.17 -0.22
CA PHE A 62 12.57 -2.09 -1.14
C PHE A 62 13.81 -1.35 -0.63
N GLU A 63 13.81 -0.95 0.65
CA GLU A 63 14.91 -0.21 1.29
C GLU A 63 16.20 -1.03 1.41
N HIS A 64 16.08 -2.32 1.74
CA HIS A 64 17.23 -3.17 2.04
C HIS A 64 17.50 -4.24 0.97
N ARG A 65 16.95 -4.08 -0.24
CA ARG A 65 17.03 -5.10 -1.30
C ARG A 65 18.45 -5.61 -1.54
N GLU A 66 19.41 -4.71 -1.67
CA GLU A 66 20.81 -5.06 -1.98
C GLU A 66 21.46 -5.85 -0.85
N ALA A 67 21.22 -5.44 0.39
CA ALA A 67 21.69 -6.16 1.56
C ALA A 67 21.04 -7.55 1.67
N ILE A 68 19.74 -7.68 1.37
CA ILE A 68 19.05 -8.97 1.34
C ILE A 68 19.61 -9.87 0.22
N VAL A 69 19.93 -9.31 -0.94
CA VAL A 69 20.62 -10.04 -2.03
C VAL A 69 21.96 -10.57 -1.55
N GLU A 70 22.71 -9.78 -0.78
CA GLU A 70 23.98 -10.20 -0.21
C GLU A 70 23.80 -11.32 0.82
N CYS A 71 22.76 -11.25 1.67
CA CYS A 71 22.39 -12.36 2.55
C CYS A 71 22.17 -13.66 1.75
N MET A 72 21.44 -13.59 0.63
CA MET A 72 21.19 -14.79 -0.18
C MET A 72 22.49 -15.37 -0.76
N LYS A 73 23.39 -14.52 -1.26
CA LYS A 73 24.70 -14.98 -1.76
C LYS A 73 25.56 -15.58 -0.65
N SER A 74 25.60 -14.94 0.52
CA SER A 74 26.31 -15.45 1.69
C SER A 74 25.81 -16.84 2.06
N LEU A 75 24.49 -17.03 2.11
CA LEU A 75 23.88 -18.33 2.43
C LEU A 75 24.17 -19.43 1.37
N ILE A 76 24.36 -19.04 0.11
CA ILE A 76 24.65 -19.98 -0.99
C ILE A 76 26.13 -20.38 -0.99
N ASN A 77 27.02 -19.45 -0.67
CA ASN A 77 28.47 -19.64 -0.78
C ASN A 77 29.12 -20.13 0.52
N ASP A 78 28.40 -20.06 1.65
CA ASP A 78 28.90 -20.52 2.95
C ASP A 78 28.96 -22.06 3.00
N THR A 79 30.19 -22.58 3.08
CA THR A 79 30.46 -24.03 3.12
C THR A 79 30.02 -24.68 4.43
N ALA A 80 29.75 -23.92 5.49
CA ALA A 80 29.21 -24.42 6.75
C ALA A 80 27.69 -24.70 6.67
N ILE A 81 26.99 -24.21 5.65
CA ILE A 81 25.57 -24.44 5.45
C ILE A 81 25.39 -25.72 4.62
N HIS A 82 25.14 -26.84 5.28
CA HIS A 82 24.90 -28.12 4.61
C HIS A 82 23.43 -28.36 4.23
N ASN A 83 22.51 -27.50 4.69
CA ASN A 83 21.08 -27.67 4.43
C ASN A 83 20.75 -27.32 2.97
N GLU A 84 20.59 -28.35 2.15
CA GLU A 84 20.26 -28.21 0.71
C GLU A 84 18.98 -27.40 0.46
N SER A 85 17.98 -27.51 1.33
CA SER A 85 16.74 -26.72 1.22
C SER A 85 16.99 -25.23 1.39
N THR A 86 17.88 -24.86 2.32
CA THR A 86 18.30 -23.47 2.54
C THR A 86 19.02 -22.91 1.32
N ILE A 87 19.98 -23.67 0.77
CA ILE A 87 20.73 -23.28 -0.44
C ILE A 87 19.79 -23.11 -1.63
N CYS A 88 18.87 -24.06 -1.83
CA CYS A 88 17.91 -24.04 -2.94
C CYS A 88 16.93 -22.85 -2.82
N GLN A 89 16.36 -22.63 -1.64
CA GLN A 89 15.45 -21.51 -1.38
C GLN A 89 16.18 -20.16 -1.50
N ALA A 90 17.39 -20.02 -0.95
CA ALA A 90 18.20 -18.81 -1.09
C ALA A 90 18.49 -18.50 -2.57
N SER A 91 18.84 -19.53 -3.35
CA SER A 91 19.05 -19.41 -4.80
C SER A 91 17.78 -18.97 -5.54
N GLY A 92 16.62 -19.49 -5.14
CA GLY A 92 15.32 -19.09 -5.68
C GLY A 92 14.98 -17.63 -5.36
N HIS A 93 15.14 -17.22 -4.10
CA HIS A 93 14.89 -15.85 -3.67
C HIS A 93 15.87 -14.85 -4.28
N LEU A 94 17.14 -15.22 -4.46
CA LEU A 94 18.12 -14.41 -5.17
C LEU A 94 17.63 -14.10 -6.61
N LYS A 95 17.17 -15.12 -7.33
CA LYS A 95 16.62 -14.93 -8.69
C LYS A 95 15.43 -13.97 -8.67
N ILE A 96 14.50 -14.12 -7.72
CA ILE A 96 13.35 -13.23 -7.55
C ILE A 96 13.78 -11.78 -7.28
N LEU A 97 14.70 -11.57 -6.33
CA LEU A 97 15.16 -10.24 -5.96
C LEU A 97 15.87 -9.54 -7.13
N THR A 98 16.53 -10.28 -8.01
CA THR A 98 17.19 -9.77 -9.24
C THR A 98 16.28 -9.70 -10.46
N ASP A 99 15.07 -10.24 -10.37
CA ASP A 99 14.13 -10.26 -11.49
C ASP A 99 13.59 -8.85 -11.76
N LYS A 100 13.63 -8.44 -13.02
CA LYS A 100 13.23 -7.10 -13.44
C LYS A 100 11.74 -6.84 -13.25
N HIS A 101 10.91 -7.87 -13.40
CA HIS A 101 9.46 -7.76 -13.24
C HIS A 101 9.09 -7.63 -11.75
N PHE A 102 9.73 -8.42 -10.88
CA PHE A 102 9.62 -8.24 -9.43
C PHE A 102 10.09 -6.84 -8.98
N MET A 103 11.24 -6.36 -9.48
CA MET A 103 11.76 -5.02 -9.13
C MET A 103 10.82 -3.90 -9.58
N TYR A 104 10.18 -4.04 -10.74
CA TYR A 104 9.17 -3.09 -11.20
C TYR A 104 8.00 -3.00 -10.21
N TRP A 105 7.40 -4.14 -9.85
CA TRP A 105 6.29 -4.17 -8.90
C TRP A 105 6.71 -3.72 -7.50
N LEU A 106 7.93 -4.04 -7.07
CA LEU A 106 8.49 -3.57 -5.79
C LEU A 106 8.56 -2.04 -5.75
N SER A 107 9.05 -1.42 -6.83
CA SER A 107 9.12 0.04 -6.97
C SER A 107 7.73 0.68 -7.08
N PHE A 108 6.82 0.07 -7.83
CA PHE A 108 5.44 0.55 -7.92
C PHE A 108 4.76 0.52 -6.54
N PHE A 109 4.79 -0.61 -5.85
CA PHE A 109 4.13 -0.74 -4.55
C PHE A 109 4.83 0.08 -3.46
N SER A 110 6.14 0.32 -3.50
CA SER A 110 6.79 1.22 -2.54
C SER A 110 6.28 2.66 -2.63
N LYS A 111 5.77 3.10 -3.79
CA LYS A 111 5.07 4.39 -3.93
C LYS A 111 3.66 4.38 -3.35
N VAL A 112 2.94 3.25 -3.49
CA VAL A 112 1.52 3.15 -3.08
C VAL A 112 1.38 2.90 -1.57
N MET A 113 2.27 2.09 -0.98
CA MET A 113 2.18 1.60 0.39
C MET A 113 2.13 2.69 1.48
N PRO A 114 2.90 3.80 1.41
CA PRO A 114 2.81 4.87 2.41
C PRO A 114 1.41 5.48 2.55
N PHE A 115 0.70 5.66 1.42
CA PHE A 115 -0.65 6.23 1.43
C PHE A 115 -1.66 5.25 2.02
N ILE A 116 -1.49 3.96 1.74
CA ILE A 116 -2.27 2.89 2.37
C ILE A 116 -2.07 2.92 3.89
N ASP A 117 -0.83 3.01 4.37
CA ASP A 117 -0.52 3.00 5.80
C ASP A 117 -1.10 4.22 6.53
N ILE A 118 -1.03 5.41 5.94
CA ILE A 118 -1.64 6.62 6.51
C ILE A 118 -3.15 6.41 6.65
N MET A 119 -3.81 5.91 5.61
CA MET A 119 -5.25 5.66 5.63
C MET A 119 -5.62 4.62 6.69
N PHE A 120 -4.94 3.46 6.71
CA PHE A 120 -5.21 2.41 7.70
C PHE A 120 -4.90 2.85 9.13
N GLY A 121 -3.83 3.61 9.34
CA GLY A 121 -3.46 4.13 10.66
C GLY A 121 -4.54 5.05 11.25
N GLN A 122 -5.31 5.73 10.41
CA GLN A 122 -6.40 6.60 10.85
C GLN A 122 -7.67 5.80 11.13
N LEU A 123 -7.98 4.84 10.25
CA LEU A 123 -9.13 3.96 10.41
C LEU A 123 -9.01 2.99 11.60
N GLN A 124 -7.79 2.77 12.10
CA GLN A 124 -7.53 1.92 13.28
C GLN A 124 -7.58 2.70 14.60
N LYS A 125 -7.75 4.02 14.58
CA LYS A 125 -7.88 4.81 15.81
C LYS A 125 -9.20 4.48 16.52
N THR A 126 -9.17 4.46 17.85
CA THR A 126 -10.35 4.23 18.70
C THR A 126 -11.39 5.35 18.54
N HIS A 127 -10.91 6.58 18.38
CA HIS A 127 -11.72 7.75 18.04
C HIS A 127 -11.24 8.28 16.69
N THR A 128 -12.10 8.14 15.69
CA THR A 128 -11.81 8.52 14.31
C THR A 128 -12.62 9.77 13.98
N ASP A 129 -11.93 10.90 13.81
CA ASP A 129 -12.52 12.15 13.35
C ASP A 129 -12.95 11.99 11.87
N PRO A 130 -14.25 12.11 11.55
CA PRO A 130 -14.73 11.93 10.18
C PRO A 130 -14.23 13.00 9.21
N THR A 131 -13.96 14.21 9.69
CA THR A 131 -13.38 15.32 8.91
C THR A 131 -11.95 14.98 8.51
N VAL A 132 -11.13 14.51 9.45
CA VAL A 132 -9.76 14.03 9.19
C VAL A 132 -9.77 12.81 8.27
N THR A 133 -10.70 11.89 8.49
CA THR A 133 -10.86 10.68 7.66
C THR A 133 -11.19 11.05 6.22
N GLN A 134 -12.12 11.98 6.02
CA GLN A 134 -12.48 12.49 4.70
C GLN A 134 -11.29 13.15 3.99
N GLN A 135 -10.52 13.98 4.70
CA GLN A 135 -9.32 14.60 4.15
C GLN A 135 -8.28 13.58 3.71
N ILE A 136 -8.11 12.49 4.48
CA ILE A 136 -7.14 11.45 4.19
C ILE A 136 -7.58 10.58 3.02
N ILE A 137 -8.88 10.31 2.88
CA ILE A 137 -9.44 9.63 1.70
C ILE A 137 -9.22 10.50 0.44
N LEU A 138 -9.57 11.78 0.48
CA LEU A 138 -9.35 12.69 -0.66
C LEU A 138 -7.87 12.84 -1.00
N GLY A 139 -7.01 12.93 0.02
CA GLY A 139 -5.56 12.96 -0.14
C GLY A 139 -5.03 11.67 -0.79
N PHE A 140 -5.55 10.51 -0.36
CA PHE A 140 -5.22 9.22 -0.96
C PHE A 140 -5.59 9.18 -2.44
N GLU A 141 -6.82 9.57 -2.80
CA GLU A 141 -7.30 9.61 -4.19
C GLU A 141 -6.43 10.50 -5.07
N LYS A 142 -6.11 11.70 -4.60
CA LYS A 142 -5.23 12.64 -5.32
C LYS A 142 -3.84 12.05 -5.56
N ASN A 143 -3.26 11.39 -4.55
CA ASN A 143 -1.95 10.77 -4.68
C ASN A 143 -1.96 9.55 -5.61
N MET A 144 -3.03 8.74 -5.59
CA MET A 144 -3.21 7.64 -6.54
C MET A 144 -3.32 8.14 -7.98
N LEU A 145 -4.08 9.20 -8.22
CA LEU A 145 -4.16 9.84 -9.54
C LEU A 145 -2.79 10.36 -9.98
N LYS A 146 -2.01 10.95 -9.07
CA LYS A 146 -0.64 11.38 -9.37
C LYS A 146 0.25 10.20 -9.81
N ILE A 147 0.25 9.09 -9.05
CA ILE A 147 1.01 7.88 -9.42
C ILE A 147 0.57 7.35 -10.78
N ARG A 148 -0.75 7.28 -11.03
CA ARG A 148 -1.32 6.86 -12.30
C ARG A 148 -0.84 7.74 -13.46
N SER A 149 -0.90 9.05 -13.32
CA SER A 149 -0.44 10.00 -14.34
C SER A 149 1.07 9.97 -14.53
N GLU A 150 1.87 9.73 -13.48
CA GLU A 150 3.32 9.51 -13.63
C GLU A 150 3.62 8.29 -14.52
N ILE A 151 2.86 7.21 -14.38
CA ILE A 151 3.01 6.00 -15.20
C ILE A 151 2.61 6.24 -16.66
N GLU A 152 1.52 6.97 -16.89
CA GLU A 152 1.07 7.33 -18.25
C GLU A 152 2.06 8.24 -18.97
N ASN A 153 2.66 9.18 -18.25
CA ASN A 153 3.62 10.14 -18.81
C ASN A 153 5.05 9.59 -18.92
N ASP A 154 5.30 8.39 -18.41
CA ASP A 154 6.60 7.73 -18.54
C ASP A 154 6.85 7.39 -20.01
N LYS A 155 7.53 8.31 -20.72
CA LYS A 155 7.96 8.18 -22.12
C LYS A 155 9.20 7.30 -22.26
N SER A 156 9.39 6.31 -21.39
CA SER A 156 10.43 5.29 -21.59
C SER A 156 10.26 4.68 -22.99
N GLU A 157 11.13 5.13 -23.90
CA GLU A 157 11.13 4.80 -25.32
C GLU A 157 11.09 3.28 -25.47
N SER A 158 10.24 2.81 -26.38
CA SER A 158 10.22 1.45 -26.84
C SER A 158 11.54 1.14 -27.54
N MET A 159 12.58 0.79 -26.77
CA MET A 159 13.85 0.35 -27.34
C MET A 159 13.62 -0.95 -28.10
N GLN A 160 13.46 -0.81 -29.41
CA GLN A 160 13.77 -1.85 -30.38
C GLN A 160 15.29 -2.09 -30.31
N SER A 161 15.71 -3.28 -29.87
CA SER A 161 16.72 -4.12 -30.56
C SER A 161 17.28 -5.24 -29.67
N VAL A 162 17.73 -6.29 -30.37
CA VAL A 162 18.47 -7.51 -29.97
C VAL A 162 17.63 -8.72 -29.50
N PRO A 163 17.73 -9.88 -30.18
CA PRO A 163 17.04 -11.11 -29.77
C PRO A 163 17.78 -11.77 -28.61
N SER A 164 17.29 -11.58 -27.40
CA SER A 164 17.71 -12.36 -26.22
C SER A 164 16.67 -13.42 -25.90
N LYS A 165 17.10 -14.67 -25.66
CA LYS A 165 16.24 -15.83 -25.30
C LYS A 165 15.55 -15.72 -23.92
N ARG A 166 15.67 -14.59 -23.21
CA ARG A 166 14.93 -14.33 -21.97
C ARG A 166 13.59 -13.65 -22.31
N ARG A 167 12.52 -14.10 -21.65
CA ARG A 167 11.15 -13.56 -21.73
C ARG A 167 11.20 -12.02 -21.75
N LYS A 168 10.95 -11.42 -22.91
CA LYS A 168 11.02 -9.96 -23.09
C LYS A 168 9.98 -9.34 -22.17
N ILE A 169 10.41 -8.41 -21.31
CA ILE A 169 9.46 -7.66 -20.49
C ILE A 169 8.69 -6.74 -21.42
N ASN A 170 7.38 -6.95 -21.48
CA ASN A 170 6.49 -6.06 -22.21
C ASN A 170 6.22 -4.83 -21.32
N SER A 171 6.99 -3.77 -21.56
CA SER A 171 6.89 -2.52 -20.81
C SER A 171 5.47 -1.94 -20.89
N ASP A 172 4.83 -2.05 -22.05
CA ASP A 172 3.47 -1.53 -22.27
C ASP A 172 2.43 -2.32 -21.47
N GLU A 173 2.61 -3.63 -21.37
CA GLU A 173 1.75 -4.48 -20.54
C GLU A 173 1.92 -4.16 -19.04
N LEU A 174 3.16 -3.94 -18.57
CA LEU A 174 3.41 -3.52 -17.19
C LEU A 174 2.79 -2.16 -16.87
N LYS A 175 2.91 -1.19 -17.79
CA LYS A 175 2.27 0.12 -17.66
C LYS A 175 0.75 -0.02 -17.58
N ARG A 176 0.15 -0.76 -18.52
CA ARG A 176 -1.29 -1.04 -18.54
C ARG A 176 -1.76 -1.68 -17.23
N GLN A 177 -1.10 -2.74 -16.77
CA GLN A 177 -1.48 -3.40 -15.53
C GLN A 177 -1.35 -2.48 -14.32
N SER A 178 -0.32 -1.64 -14.26
CA SER A 178 -0.14 -0.71 -13.14
C SER A 178 -1.22 0.36 -13.10
N ILE A 179 -1.65 0.85 -14.26
CA ILE A 179 -2.80 1.77 -14.38
C ILE A 179 -4.07 1.08 -13.88
N GLU A 180 -4.33 -0.16 -14.32
CA GLU A 180 -5.49 -0.94 -13.88
C GLU A 180 -5.49 -1.16 -12.36
N VAL A 181 -4.31 -1.40 -11.77
CA VAL A 181 -4.16 -1.49 -10.31
C VAL A 181 -4.49 -0.18 -9.62
N CYS A 182 -4.02 0.96 -10.14
CA CYS A 182 -4.37 2.27 -9.60
C CYS A 182 -5.89 2.51 -9.64
N ASP A 183 -6.52 2.20 -10.77
CA ASP A 183 -7.96 2.39 -10.96
C ASP A 183 -8.76 1.50 -10.01
N VAL A 184 -8.40 0.22 -9.89
CA VAL A 184 -9.10 -0.72 -9.00
C VAL A 184 -8.92 -0.33 -7.53
N ILE A 185 -7.71 0.08 -7.11
CA ILE A 185 -7.49 0.56 -5.74
C ILE A 185 -8.36 1.80 -5.46
N THR A 186 -8.42 2.74 -6.40
CA THR A 186 -9.20 3.97 -6.28
C THR A 186 -10.70 3.67 -6.17
N VAL A 187 -11.25 2.87 -7.08
CA VAL A 187 -12.67 2.47 -7.06
C VAL A 187 -13.02 1.75 -5.76
N GLN A 188 -12.18 0.82 -5.29
CA GLN A 188 -12.44 0.09 -4.06
C GLN A 188 -12.47 0.99 -2.82
N ILE A 189 -11.66 2.04 -2.79
CA ILE A 189 -11.66 3.01 -1.69
C ILE A 189 -12.90 3.91 -1.79
N GLN A 190 -13.22 4.39 -2.98
CA GLN A 190 -14.44 5.16 -3.22
C GLN A 190 -15.70 4.39 -2.82
N GLU A 191 -15.86 3.15 -3.28
CA GLU A 191 -17.01 2.31 -2.93
C GLU A 191 -17.10 2.09 -1.43
N ARG A 192 -15.97 1.82 -0.77
CA ARG A 192 -15.94 1.52 0.67
C ARG A 192 -16.26 2.74 1.53
N PHE A 193 -15.92 3.94 1.09
CA PHE A 193 -16.10 5.17 1.87
C PHE A 193 -17.16 6.12 1.30
N LYS A 194 -17.92 5.69 0.28
CA LYS A 194 -18.98 6.46 -0.39
C LYS A 194 -20.01 7.07 0.56
N PHE A 195 -20.26 6.43 1.71
CA PHE A 195 -21.30 6.83 2.68
C PHE A 195 -20.76 7.45 3.98
N THR A 196 -19.49 7.84 4.01
CA THR A 196 -18.90 8.48 5.21
C THR A 196 -19.45 9.88 5.50
N GLY A 197 -20.16 10.51 4.57
CA GLY A 197 -20.74 11.84 4.77
C GLY A 197 -21.74 11.94 5.93
N HIS A 198 -22.48 10.86 6.20
CA HIS A 198 -23.39 10.79 7.37
C HIS A 198 -22.63 10.74 8.70
N LEU A 199 -21.38 10.26 8.69
CA LEU A 199 -20.51 10.22 9.87
C LEU A 199 -20.00 11.62 10.21
N SER A 200 -19.59 12.39 9.20
CA SER A 200 -19.25 13.81 9.34
C SER A 200 -20.45 14.65 9.79
N ALA A 201 -21.64 14.29 9.32
CA ALA A 201 -22.88 14.90 9.80
C ALA A 201 -23.20 14.57 11.25
N ALA A 202 -23.05 13.31 11.66
CA ALA A 202 -23.27 12.89 13.04
C ALA A 202 -22.35 13.66 14.00
N CYS A 203 -21.14 14.01 13.56
CA CYS A 203 -20.21 14.81 14.36
C CYS A 203 -20.72 16.21 14.68
N LEU A 204 -21.59 16.81 13.85
CA LEU A 204 -22.23 18.09 14.14
C LEU A 204 -23.12 18.01 15.39
N PHE A 205 -23.62 16.82 15.72
CA PHE A 205 -24.57 16.61 16.82
C PHE A 205 -23.93 15.96 18.05
N MET A 206 -22.61 15.74 18.03
CA MET A 206 -21.89 15.18 19.18
C MET A 206 -21.71 16.27 20.24
N PRO A 207 -22.28 16.10 21.45
CA PRO A 207 -22.23 17.12 22.51
C PRO A 207 -20.79 17.52 22.90
N GLU A 208 -19.84 16.60 22.75
CA GLU A 208 -18.42 16.81 23.03
C GLU A 208 -17.79 17.90 22.15
N ASN A 209 -18.36 18.15 20.97
CA ASN A 209 -17.86 19.15 20.04
C ASN A 209 -18.48 20.54 20.24
N PHE A 210 -19.58 20.66 20.98
CA PHE A 210 -20.32 21.92 21.15
C PHE A 210 -19.48 23.04 21.77
N PRO A 211 -18.60 22.80 22.77
CA PRO A 211 -17.74 23.85 23.30
C PRO A 211 -16.79 24.45 22.23
N ASN A 212 -16.36 23.66 21.25
CA ASN A 212 -15.48 24.13 20.18
C ASN A 212 -16.23 24.96 19.13
N TYR A 213 -17.55 24.81 19.04
CA TYR A 213 -18.39 25.52 18.07
C TYR A 213 -18.59 26.99 18.42
N GLU A 214 -18.47 27.36 19.70
CA GLU A 214 -18.45 28.75 20.14
C GLU A 214 -17.21 29.50 19.64
N ILE A 215 -16.10 28.77 19.43
CA ILE A 215 -14.81 29.33 18.98
C ILE A 215 -14.73 29.32 17.44
N ALA A 216 -15.08 28.19 16.81
CA ALA A 216 -15.07 28.04 15.36
C ALA A 216 -16.09 26.99 14.92
N PHE A 217 -17.18 27.44 14.30
CA PHE A 217 -18.22 26.56 13.81
C PHE A 217 -17.77 25.82 12.52
N PRO A 218 -18.04 24.50 12.38
CA PRO A 218 -17.62 23.72 11.22
C PRO A 218 -18.57 23.91 10.02
N ASP A 219 -18.59 25.12 9.44
CA ASP A 219 -19.46 25.51 8.33
C ASP A 219 -19.28 24.63 7.08
N THR A 220 -18.06 24.19 6.79
CA THR A 220 -17.76 23.29 5.67
C THR A 220 -18.45 21.94 5.83
N THR A 221 -18.46 21.38 7.04
CA THR A 221 -19.13 20.12 7.36
C THR A 221 -20.64 20.25 7.29
N LEU A 222 -21.20 21.36 7.79
CA LEU A 222 -22.63 21.65 7.69
C LEU A 222 -23.07 21.82 6.23
N ASN A 223 -22.33 22.59 5.43
CA ASN A 223 -22.65 22.81 4.01
C ASN A 223 -22.60 21.51 3.21
N PHE A 224 -21.61 20.65 3.48
CA PHE A 224 -21.52 19.32 2.91
C PHE A 224 -22.71 18.45 3.31
N PHE A 225 -23.10 18.42 4.60
CA PHE A 225 -24.28 17.69 5.07
C PHE A 225 -25.58 18.15 4.40
N VAL A 226 -25.70 19.45 4.23
CA VAL A 226 -26.84 20.11 3.60
C VAL A 226 -26.94 19.78 2.11
N THR A 227 -25.82 19.44 1.44
CA THR A 227 -25.84 19.02 0.04
C THR A 227 -26.26 17.55 -0.13
N ILE A 228 -26.02 16.72 0.87
CA ILE A 228 -26.35 15.28 0.87
C ILE A 228 -27.72 14.95 1.49
N THR A 229 -28.40 15.89 2.13
CA THR A 229 -29.73 15.68 2.75
C THR A 229 -30.83 16.49 2.09
N THR A 230 -32.07 16.02 2.22
CA THR A 230 -33.26 16.68 1.67
C THR A 230 -33.44 18.09 2.27
N VAL A 231 -33.98 19.01 1.46
CA VAL A 231 -34.14 20.45 1.78
C VAL A 231 -34.80 20.71 3.15
N SER A 232 -35.68 19.83 3.61
CA SER A 232 -36.38 19.95 4.90
C SER A 232 -35.44 19.88 6.13
N THR A 233 -34.31 19.18 6.02
CA THR A 233 -33.32 19.06 7.13
C THR A 233 -32.46 20.33 7.24
N LYS A 234 -32.25 21.02 6.11
CA LYS A 234 -31.42 22.22 5.99
C LYS A 234 -31.95 23.41 6.80
N GLU A 235 -33.28 23.63 6.79
CA GLU A 235 -33.90 24.73 7.53
C GLU A 235 -33.92 24.49 9.03
N LYS A 236 -34.21 23.25 9.47
CA LYS A 236 -34.21 22.88 10.88
C LYS A 236 -32.83 23.01 11.53
N LEU A 237 -31.75 22.69 10.80
CA LEU A 237 -30.39 22.78 11.34
C LEU A 237 -29.87 24.21 11.42
N ARG A 238 -30.19 25.05 10.45
CA ARG A 238 -29.88 26.48 10.55
C ARG A 238 -30.63 27.17 11.70
N LEU A 239 -31.82 26.70 12.05
CA LEU A 239 -32.54 27.24 13.22
C LEU A 239 -31.94 26.77 14.56
N ASN A 240 -31.49 25.52 14.66
CA ASN A 240 -31.00 24.94 15.91
C ASN A 240 -29.52 25.24 16.22
N PHE A 241 -28.71 25.58 15.21
CA PHE A 241 -27.30 25.99 15.38
C PHE A 241 -27.06 27.49 15.26
N LYS A 242 -28.13 28.31 15.23
CA LYS A 242 -27.97 29.76 15.40
C LYS A 242 -27.49 30.03 16.83
N ILE A 243 -26.18 30.31 16.94
CA ILE A 243 -25.65 31.28 17.90
C ILE A 243 -26.30 32.64 17.61
#